data_AF-A0A485NVI6-F1
#
_entry.id   AF-A0A485NVI6-F1
#
_cell.length_a   1.000
_cell.length_b   1.000
_cell.length_c   1.000
_cell.angle_alpha   90.00
_cell.angle_beta   90.00
_cell.angle_gamma   90.00
#
_symmetry.space_group_name_H-M   'P 1'
#
loop_
_entity.id
_entity.type
_entity.pdbx_description
1 polymer ?
#
loop_
_entity_poly.entity_id
_entity_poly.type
_entity_poly.pdbx_seq_one_letter_code
_entity_poly.pdbx_strand_id
1 'polypeptide(L)' 'MGLEVNEDDIQEMVEEHGQERTTDELMDLHHEQQQEVMEEISSAEEEEEKAEESLT' A
#
# COMPACT_ATOMS: atom_id res chain seq x y z
N MET A 1 -41.27 3.64 -1.67
CA MET A 1 -40.76 3.04 -2.92
C MET A 1 -39.56 2.20 -2.52
N GLY A 2 -39.69 0.88 -2.52
CA GLY A 2 -38.58 -0.03 -2.26
C GLY A 2 -37.93 -0.39 -3.59
N LEU A 3 -36.61 -0.39 -3.64
CA LEU A 3 -35.85 -0.91 -4.78
C LEU A 3 -35.90 -2.44 -4.66
N GLU A 4 -36.56 -3.09 -5.62
CA GLU A 4 -36.53 -4.55 -5.74
C GLU A 4 -35.21 -4.90 -6.43
N VAL A 5 -34.27 -5.43 -5.65
CA VAL A 5 -32.94 -5.86 -6.11
C VAL A 5 -33.04 -7.35 -6.37
N ASN A 6 -32.74 -7.78 -7.60
CA ASN A 6 -32.74 -9.19 -7.97
C ASN A 6 -31.33 -9.79 -7.85
N GLU A 7 -31.23 -11.13 -7.91
CA GLU A 7 -29.95 -11.83 -7.76
C GLU A 7 -28.97 -11.54 -8.89
N ASP A 8 -29.47 -11.28 -10.11
CA ASP A 8 -28.66 -10.88 -11.26
C ASP A 8 -28.05 -9.48 -11.06
N ASP A 9 -28.80 -8.53 -10.49
CA ASP A 9 -28.32 -7.18 -10.16
C ASP A 9 -27.19 -7.23 -9.12
N ILE A 10 -27.28 -8.17 -8.16
CA ILE A 10 -26.23 -8.39 -7.15
C ILE A 10 -25.01 -9.04 -7.80
N GLN A 11 -25.21 -10.02 -8.68
CA GLN A 11 -24.12 -10.66 -9.41
C GLN A 11 -23.37 -9.68 -10.30
N GLU A 12 -24.07 -8.80 -11.01
CA GLU A 12 -23.46 -7.76 -11.85
C GLU A 12 -22.60 -6.80 -11.02
N MET A 13 -23.09 -6.34 -9.86
CA MET A 13 -22.27 -5.51 -8.95
C MET A 13 -21.06 -6.27 -8.39
N VAL A 14 -21.21 -7.56 -8.06
CA VAL A 14 -20.09 -8.37 -7.54
C VAL A 14 -19.08 -8.69 -8.64
N GLU A 15 -19.48 -8.79 -9.90
CA GLU A 15 -18.55 -8.92 -11.02
C GLU A 15 -17.84 -7.59 -11.34
N GLU A 16 -18.56 -6.46 -11.29
CA GLU A 16 -18.00 -5.13 -11.51
C GLU A 16 -17.04 -4.69 -10.39
N HIS A 17 -17.39 -4.97 -9.13
CA HIS A 17 -16.65 -4.50 -7.94
C HIS A 17 -15.97 -5.59 -7.12
N GLY A 18 -16.28 -6.87 -7.33
CA GLY A 18 -15.70 -7.97 -6.53
C GLY A 18 -14.20 -8.17 -6.78
N GLN A 19 -13.68 -7.57 -7.84
CA GLN A 19 -12.26 -7.47 -8.14
C GLN A 19 -11.74 -6.03 -7.97
N GLU A 20 -12.36 -5.22 -7.11
CA GLU A 20 -11.81 -3.91 -6.75
C GLU A 20 -10.37 -4.10 -6.30
N ARG A 21 -9.46 -3.67 -7.19
CA ARG A 21 -8.01 -3.64 -7.04
C ARG A 21 -7.52 -2.85 -5.82
N THR A 22 -8.44 -2.27 -5.06
CA THR A 22 -8.18 -1.48 -3.86
C THR A 22 -7.50 -2.26 -2.74
N THR A 23 -7.50 -3.59 -2.75
CA THR A 23 -6.71 -4.38 -1.77
C THR A 23 -5.30 -4.70 -2.28
N ASP A 24 -5.15 -5.19 -3.50
CA ASP A 24 -3.84 -5.60 -4.04
C ASP A 24 -2.96 -4.39 -4.35
N GLU A 25 -3.48 -3.37 -5.05
CA GLU A 25 -2.72 -2.14 -5.35
C GLU A 25 -2.36 -1.37 -4.07
N LEU A 26 -3.21 -1.45 -3.04
CA LEU A 26 -2.93 -0.85 -1.74
C LEU A 26 -1.90 -1.66 -0.94
N MET A 27 -1.93 -2.99 -1.02
CA MET A 27 -0.90 -3.86 -0.44
C MET A 27 0.45 -3.63 -1.10
N ASP A 28 0.49 -3.51 -2.42
CA ASP A 28 1.69 -3.22 -3.19
C ASP A 28 2.25 -1.84 -2.82
N LEU A 29 1.39 -0.80 -2.80
CA LEU A 29 1.79 0.55 -2.39
C LEU A 29 2.30 0.58 -0.95
N HIS A 30 1.63 -0.12 -0.04
CA HIS A 30 2.06 -0.21 1.36
C HIS A 30 3.41 -0.93 1.48
N HIS A 31 3.64 -1.98 0.68
CA HIS A 31 4.91 -2.68 0.65
C HIS A 31 6.06 -1.83 0.09
N GLU A 32 5.79 -1.07 -0.98
CA GLU A 32 6.75 -0.15 -1.59
C GLU A 32 7.14 0.97 -0.61
N GLN A 33 6.15 1.56 0.06
CA GLN A 33 6.37 2.61 1.06
C GLN A 33 7.14 2.10 2.29
N GLN A 34 6.90 0.87 2.75
CA GLN A 34 7.69 0.30 3.85
C GLN A 34 9.15 0.05 3.48
N GLN A 35 9.42 -0.34 2.23
CA GLN A 35 10.78 -0.52 1.75
C GLN A 35 11.52 0.80 1.64
N GLU A 36 10.89 1.82 1.06
CA GLU A 36 11.47 3.16 0.93
C GLU A 36 11.84 3.74 2.31
N VAL A 37 10.92 3.67 3.29
CA VAL A 37 11.20 4.15 4.64
C VAL A 37 12.35 3.37 5.30
N MET A 38 12.45 2.06 5.06
CA MET A 38 13.55 1.23 5.59
C MET A 38 14.90 1.59 4.97
N GLU A 39 14.94 1.89 3.67
CA GLU A 39 16.16 2.31 2.99
C GLU A 39 16.61 3.71 3.42
N GLU A 40 15.66 4.64 3.61
CA GLU A 40 15.94 5.99 4.08
C GLU A 40 16.53 5.99 5.49
N ILE A 41 15.95 5.23 6.44
CA ILE A 41 16.50 5.15 7.80
C ILE A 41 17.88 4.51 7.80
N SER A 42 18.11 3.49 6.97
CA SER A 42 19.42 2.82 6.88
C SER A 42 20.47 3.76 6.29
N SER A 43 20.11 4.53 5.27
CA SER A 43 21.02 5.50 4.65
C SER A 43 21.34 6.64 5.61
N ALA A 44 20.34 7.13 6.34
CA ALA A 44 20.54 8.17 7.34
C ALA A 44 21.45 7.71 8.48
N GLU A 45 21.27 6.47 8.96
CA GLU A 45 22.11 5.88 10.01
C GLU A 45 23.57 5.72 9.54
N GLU A 46 23.80 5.25 8.31
CA GLU A 46 25.17 5.16 7.75
C GLU A 46 25.84 6.53 7.57
N GLU A 47 25.08 7.56 7.18
CA GLU A 47 25.64 8.92 7.08
C GLU A 47 25.99 9.51 8.44
N GLU A 48 25.16 9.25 9.46
CA GLU A 48 25.43 9.65 10.84
C GLU A 48 26.70 8.97 11.37
N GLU A 49 26.84 7.65 11.19
CA GLU A 49 28.04 6.89 11.61
C GLU A 49 29.31 7.45 10.95
N LYS A 50 29.28 7.70 9.63
CA LYS A 50 30.42 8.26 8.89
C LYS A 50 30.77 9.67 9.36
N ALA A 51 29.75 10.47 9.69
CA ALA A 51 29.96 11.81 10.22
C ALA A 51 30.62 11.77 11.61
N GLU A 52 30.20 10.83 12.48
CA GLU A 52 30.80 10.64 13.80
C GLU A 52 32.24 10.13 13.72
N GLU A 53 32.54 9.14 12.86
CA GLU A 53 33.90 8.62 12.64
C GLU A 53 34.86 9.72 12.15
N SER A 54 34.37 10.60 11.27
CA SER A 54 35.17 11.71 10.72
C SER A 54 35.52 12.79 11.74
N LEU A 55 34.84 12.83 12.90
CA LEU A 55 35.02 13.81 13.96
C LEU A 55 35.93 13.31 15.11
N THR A 56 36.35 12.05 15.09
CA THR A 56 37.26 11.42 16.08
C THR A 56 38.69 11.29 15.59
#